data_AF-A0A7W0UC61-F1
#
_entry.id   AF-A0A7W0UC61-F1
#
_cell.length_a   1.000
_cell.length_b   1.000
_cell.length_c   1.000
_cell.angle_alpha   90.00
_cell.angle_beta   90.00
_cell.angle_gamma   90.00
#
_symmetry.space_group_name_H-M   'P 1'
#
loop_
_entity.id
_entity.type
_entity.pdbx_description
1 polymer ?
#
loop_
_entity_poly.entity_id
_entity_poly.type
_entity_poly.pdbx_seq_one_letter_code
_entity_poly.pdbx_strand_id
1 'polypeptide(L)'
;MTDPLFAYAHTAGSCPSITGGAFIPRGAWPDEYAAGYLFSDFLCGTIWILRGGTAEDAKREPFATGLSLGIVTLEFRASDLYYVNYLKGELRRIRHINER
;
A
#
# COMPACT_ATOMS: atom_id res chain seq x y z
N MET A 1 8.29 -0.27 24.47
CA MET A 1 7.71 -0.75 23.20
C MET A 1 6.27 -0.28 23.18
N THR A 2 5.82 0.37 22.12
CA THR A 2 4.42 0.82 21.98
C THR A 2 3.61 -0.24 21.24
N ASP A 3 2.29 -0.20 21.41
CA ASP A 3 1.39 -1.03 20.62
C ASP A 3 1.50 -0.69 19.11
N PRO A 4 1.18 -1.66 18.23
CA PRO A 4 1.17 -1.40 16.79
C PRO A 4 0.09 -0.37 16.43
N LEU A 5 0.39 0.49 15.47
CA LEU A 5 -0.59 1.42 14.88
C LEU A 5 -1.76 0.66 14.24
N PHE A 6 -1.47 -0.46 13.61
CA PHE A 6 -2.45 -1.30 12.94
C PHE A 6 -1.95 -2.74 12.91
N ALA A 7 -2.87 -3.68 13.15
CA ALA A 7 -2.62 -5.11 13.00
C ALA A 7 -3.86 -5.76 12.37
N TYR A 8 -3.65 -6.80 11.57
CA TYR A 8 -4.75 -7.63 11.07
C TYR A 8 -4.49 -9.11 11.39
N ALA A 9 -5.54 -9.93 11.34
CA ALA A 9 -5.48 -11.34 11.67
C ALA A 9 -4.82 -12.19 10.57
N HIS A 10 -3.98 -13.15 10.98
CA HIS A 10 -3.39 -14.17 10.11
C HIS A 10 -4.31 -15.39 9.99
N THR A 11 -5.51 -15.20 9.44
CA THR A 11 -6.49 -16.27 9.22
C THR A 11 -6.45 -16.78 7.79
N ALA A 12 -6.83 -18.04 7.58
CA ALA A 12 -6.93 -18.61 6.24
C ALA A 12 -7.95 -17.83 5.39
N GLY A 13 -7.60 -17.54 4.14
CA GLY A 13 -8.44 -16.78 3.20
C GLY A 13 -8.41 -15.25 3.39
N SER A 14 -7.63 -14.73 4.35
CA SER A 14 -7.38 -13.29 4.44
C SER A 14 -6.23 -12.86 3.51
N CYS A 15 -5.87 -11.57 3.57
CA CYS A 15 -4.60 -11.02 3.09
C CYS A 15 -3.64 -10.90 4.28
N PRO A 16 -2.89 -11.95 4.70
CA PRO A 16 -2.17 -11.93 5.95
C PRO A 16 -0.66 -11.66 5.83
N SER A 17 -0.17 -11.05 4.75
CA SER A 17 1.28 -10.97 4.47
C SER A 17 1.72 -9.60 3.93
N ILE A 18 1.83 -8.61 4.82
CA ILE A 18 2.48 -7.32 4.53
C ILE A 18 3.95 -7.58 4.21
N THR A 19 4.39 -7.07 3.08
CA THR A 19 5.77 -7.25 2.59
C THR A 19 6.43 -5.97 2.11
N GLY A 20 5.65 -4.95 1.75
CA GLY A 20 6.15 -3.66 1.28
C GLY A 20 5.33 -2.52 1.84
N GLY A 21 5.92 -1.32 1.90
CA GLY A 21 5.22 -0.14 2.36
C GLY A 21 5.90 1.16 1.98
N ALA A 22 5.11 2.22 1.81
CA ALA A 22 5.59 3.55 1.43
C ALA A 22 4.65 4.65 1.92
N PHE A 23 5.21 5.73 2.48
CA PHE A 23 4.44 6.96 2.72
C PHE A 23 4.21 7.70 1.40
N ILE A 24 3.00 8.23 1.23
CA ILE A 24 2.66 9.06 0.06
C ILE A 24 3.30 10.44 0.25
N PRO A 25 4.23 10.88 -0.63
CA PRO A 25 4.87 12.18 -0.50
C PRO A 25 3.87 13.32 -0.63
N ARG A 26 4.08 14.41 0.11
CA ARG A 26 3.24 15.60 0.01
C ARG A 26 3.25 16.15 -1.42
N GLY A 27 2.06 16.35 -1.99
CA GLY A 27 1.89 16.87 -3.35
C GLY A 27 2.15 15.84 -4.46
N ALA A 28 2.44 14.57 -4.14
CA ALA A 28 2.53 13.53 -5.15
C ALA A 28 1.16 13.27 -5.82
N TRP A 29 0.11 13.20 -5.00
CA TRP A 29 -1.28 12.93 -5.38
C TRP A 29 -2.23 13.93 -4.71
N PRO A 30 -3.52 13.99 -5.10
CA PRO A 30 -4.51 14.86 -4.47
C PRO A 30 -4.59 14.71 -2.95
N ASP A 31 -5.07 15.74 -2.26
CA ASP A 31 -5.09 15.81 -0.79
C ASP A 31 -5.84 14.66 -0.12
N GLU A 32 -6.79 14.04 -0.82
CA GLU A 32 -7.47 12.83 -0.34
C GLU A 32 -6.55 11.62 -0.12
N TYR A 33 -5.35 11.62 -0.69
CA TYR A 33 -4.31 10.62 -0.49
C TYR A 33 -3.15 11.12 0.38
N ALA A 34 -3.16 12.41 0.77
CA ALA A 34 -2.06 12.99 1.52
C ALA A 34 -1.86 12.30 2.87
N ALA A 35 -0.59 12.15 3.24
CA ALA A 35 -0.15 11.51 4.49
C ALA A 35 -0.63 10.05 4.70
N GLY A 36 -1.20 9.40 3.67
CA GLY A 36 -1.50 7.98 3.73
C GLY A 36 -0.23 7.13 3.69
N TYR A 37 -0.29 5.97 4.34
CA TYR A 37 0.74 4.93 4.24
C TYR A 37 0.21 3.78 3.39
N LEU A 38 0.87 3.51 2.26
CA LEU A 38 0.55 2.36 1.43
C LEU A 38 1.27 1.13 1.96
N PHE A 39 0.62 -0.02 1.91
CA PHE A 39 1.28 -1.30 2.15
C PHE A 39 0.77 -2.39 1.20
N SER A 40 1.65 -3.28 0.77
CA SER A 40 1.32 -4.37 -0.14
C SER A 40 1.17 -5.70 0.59
N ASP A 41 0.20 -6.50 0.17
CA ASP A 41 0.05 -7.87 0.63
C ASP A 41 0.52 -8.90 -0.42
N PHE A 42 1.44 -9.76 -0.03
CA PHE A 42 2.05 -10.77 -0.87
C PHE A 42 1.05 -11.83 -1.35
N LEU A 43 0.09 -12.23 -0.50
CA LEU A 43 -0.76 -13.39 -0.71
C LEU A 43 -2.09 -13.07 -1.40
N CYS A 44 -2.45 -11.80 -1.54
CA CYS A 44 -3.70 -11.43 -2.21
C CYS A 44 -3.58 -10.36 -3.31
N GLY A 45 -2.37 -9.90 -3.64
CA GLY A 45 -2.17 -8.97 -4.76
C GLY A 45 -2.96 -7.67 -4.58
N THR A 46 -2.97 -7.16 -3.34
CA THR A 46 -3.64 -5.91 -3.00
C THR A 46 -2.64 -4.95 -2.37
N ILE A 47 -2.66 -3.70 -2.83
CA ILE A 47 -2.06 -2.56 -2.13
C ILE A 47 -3.19 -1.88 -1.37
N TRP A 48 -2.97 -1.67 -0.08
CA TRP A 48 -3.87 -0.99 0.84
C TRP A 48 -3.34 0.41 1.11
N ILE A 49 -4.25 1.32 1.47
CA ILE A 49 -3.91 2.59 2.11
C ILE A 49 -4.34 2.53 3.58
N LEU A 50 -3.40 2.79 4.48
CA LEU A 50 -3.67 3.06 5.88
C LEU A 50 -3.82 4.57 6.05
N ARG A 51 -4.97 4.97 6.59
CA ARG A 51 -5.31 6.33 6.98
C ARG A 51 -5.32 6.41 8.50
N GLY A 52 -5.23 7.62 9.04
CA GLY A 52 -5.11 7.84 10.48
C GLY A 52 -3.65 7.84 10.94
N GLY A 53 -3.38 8.56 12.02
CA GLY A 53 -2.05 8.73 12.59
C GLY A 53 -1.87 8.08 13.96
N THR A 54 -2.94 7.52 14.53
CA THR A 54 -2.97 6.88 15.85
C THR A 54 -3.65 5.51 15.78
N ALA A 55 -3.47 4.69 16.81
CA ALA A 55 -4.03 3.34 16.81
C ALA A 55 -5.57 3.37 16.84
N GLU A 56 -6.16 4.44 17.38
CA GLU A 56 -7.60 4.64 17.52
C GLU A 56 -8.29 5.06 16.20
N ASP A 57 -7.57 5.76 15.32
CA ASP A 57 -8.11 6.26 14.05
C ASP A 57 -7.57 5.51 12.81
N ALA A 58 -6.65 4.58 13.01
CA ALA A 58 -6.05 3.78 11.95
C ALA A 58 -7.11 2.97 11.19
N LYS A 59 -7.30 3.30 9.91
CA LYS A 59 -8.25 2.61 9.02
C LYS A 59 -7.57 2.19 7.73
N ARG A 60 -7.63 0.90 7.41
CA ARG A 60 -7.20 0.39 6.10
C ARG A 60 -8.33 0.42 5.09
N GLU A 61 -8.00 0.76 3.84
CA GLU A 61 -8.91 0.74 2.70
C GLU A 61 -8.18 0.15 1.48
N PRO A 62 -8.87 -0.57 0.58
CA PRO A 62 -8.24 -1.02 -0.67
C PRO A 62 -7.80 0.19 -1.50
N PHE A 63 -6.54 0.21 -1.94
CA PHE A 63 -6.02 1.23 -2.86
C PHE A 63 -5.91 0.69 -4.29
N ALA A 64 -5.32 -0.50 -4.46
CA ALA A 64 -5.25 -1.19 -5.74
C ALA A 64 -5.44 -2.70 -5.52
N THR A 65 -6.45 -3.29 -6.17
CA THR A 65 -6.80 -4.71 -6.07
C THR A 65 -6.61 -5.41 -7.41
N GLY A 66 -6.74 -6.75 -7.42
CA GLY A 66 -6.63 -7.54 -8.65
C GLY A 66 -5.23 -7.57 -9.24
N LEU A 67 -4.21 -7.18 -8.47
CA LEU A 67 -2.82 -7.34 -8.87
C LEU A 67 -2.42 -8.81 -8.70
N SER A 68 -1.31 -9.19 -9.32
CA SER A 68 -0.76 -10.53 -9.11
C SER A 68 -0.12 -10.63 -7.72
N LEU A 69 -0.12 -11.85 -7.17
CA LEU A 69 0.56 -12.18 -5.92
C LEU A 69 2.05 -11.80 -5.99
N GLY A 70 2.68 -11.66 -4.83
CA GLY A 70 4.13 -11.49 -4.74
C GLY A 70 4.63 -10.06 -4.80
N ILE A 71 3.81 -9.06 -4.45
CA ILE A 71 4.29 -7.68 -4.31
C ILE A 71 5.15 -7.61 -3.05
N VAL A 72 6.36 -7.05 -3.13
CA VAL A 72 7.34 -7.08 -2.01
C VAL A 72 7.96 -5.73 -1.65
N THR A 73 7.77 -4.71 -2.49
CA THR A 73 8.24 -3.36 -2.17
C THR A 73 7.37 -2.34 -2.85
N LEU A 74 7.26 -1.17 -2.22
CA LEU A 74 6.59 0.02 -2.70
C LEU A 74 7.58 1.17 -2.52
N GLU A 75 7.80 1.99 -3.55
CA GLU A 75 8.70 3.13 -3.47
C GLU A 75 8.17 4.28 -4.33
N PHE A 76 8.21 5.50 -3.81
CA PHE A 76 7.84 6.67 -4.58
C PHE A 76 9.04 7.26 -5.31
N ARG A 77 8.82 7.65 -6.56
CA ARG A 77 9.71 8.57 -7.29
C ARG A 77 8.88 9.71 -7.84
N ALA A 78 8.99 10.87 -7.20
CA ALA A 78 8.08 12.01 -7.41
C ALA A 78 6.61 11.58 -7.20
N SER A 79 5.74 11.71 -8.21
CA SER A 79 4.32 11.35 -8.16
C SER A 79 4.02 9.90 -8.54
N ASP A 80 5.04 9.13 -8.94
CA ASP A 80 4.87 7.78 -9.45
C ASP A 80 5.21 6.77 -8.34
N LEU A 81 4.29 5.84 -8.07
CA LEU A 81 4.53 4.72 -7.18
C LEU A 81 5.08 3.55 -7.98
N TYR A 82 6.24 3.06 -7.61
CA TYR A 82 6.86 1.86 -8.16
C TYR A 82 6.65 0.69 -7.21
N TYR A 83 6.45 -0.51 -7.76
CA TYR A 83 6.38 -1.74 -6.98
C TYR A 83 7.02 -2.91 -7.71
N VAL A 84 7.66 -3.81 -6.95
CA VAL A 84 8.23 -5.04 -7.50
C VAL A 84 7.26 -6.19 -7.26
N ASN A 85 6.98 -6.94 -8.31
CA ASN A 85 6.36 -8.25 -8.22
C ASN A 85 7.46 -9.33 -8.27
N TYR A 86 7.80 -9.88 -7.11
CA TYR A 86 8.85 -10.88 -6.95
C TYR A 86 8.55 -12.16 -7.74
N LEU A 87 7.30 -12.64 -7.71
CA LEU A 87 6.91 -13.89 -8.37
C LEU A 87 6.94 -13.80 -9.90
N LYS A 88 6.86 -12.59 -10.45
CA LYS A 88 6.93 -12.34 -11.89
C LYS A 88 8.28 -11.80 -12.36
N GLY A 89 9.14 -11.35 -11.46
CA GLY A 89 10.38 -10.64 -11.82
C GLY A 89 10.12 -9.28 -12.47
N GLU A 90 9.02 -8.61 -12.12
CA GLU A 90 8.58 -7.37 -12.78
C GLU A 90 8.76 -6.16 -11.85
N LEU A 91 9.30 -5.06 -12.39
CA LEU A 91 9.11 -3.72 -11.82
C LEU A 91 7.92 -3.06 -12.51
N ARG A 92 6.93 -2.62 -11.74
CA ARG A 92 5.71 -2.00 -12.23
C ARG A 92 5.49 -0.64 -11.61
N ARG A 93 4.58 0.14 -12.20
CA ARG A 93 4.32 1.52 -11.81
C ARG A 93 2.82 1.81 -11.78
N ILE A 94 2.38 2.51 -10.75
CA ILE A 94 1.08 3.18 -10.65
C ILE A 94 1.32 4.68 -10.80
N ARG A 95 0.54 5.30 -11.69
CA ARG A 95 0.57 6.75 -11.94
C ARG A 95 -0.80 7.33 -11.65
N HIS A 96 -0.81 8.49 -11.01
CA HIS A 96 -2.01 9.31 -10.97
C HIS A 96 -2.18 9.98 -12.33
N ILE A 97 -3.36 9.81 -12.95
CA ILE A 97 -3.75 10.54 -14.15
C ILE A 97 -4.76 11.59 -13.74
N ASN A 98 -4.47 12.86 -13.96
CA ASN A 98 -5.48 13.90 -13.80
C ASN A 98 -6.42 13.79 -15.00
N GLU A 99 -7.69 13.47 -14.78
CA GLU A 99 -8.73 13.78 -15.75
C GLU A 99 -8.77 15.31 -15.91
N ARG A 100 -8.62 15.80 -17.14
CA ARG A 100 -8.75 17.22 -17.49
C ARG A 100 -10.20 17.53 -17.81
#